data_AF-A0A3A0CUG9-F1
#
_entry.id   AF-A0A3A0CUG9-F1
#
_cell.length_a   1.000
_cell.length_b   1.000
_cell.length_c   1.000
_cell.angle_alpha   90.00
_cell.angle_beta   90.00
_cell.angle_gamma   90.00
#
_symmetry.space_group_name_H-M   'P 1'
#
loop_
_entity.id
_entity.type
_entity.pdbx_description
1 polymer ?
#
loop_
_entity_poly.entity_id
_entity_poly.type
_entity_poly.pdbx_seq_one_letter_code
_entity_poly.pdbx_strand_id
1 'polypeptide(L)'
;MASLNRHVIYLGVVLAAAAFFGISPSANAQCTYYEDLDGDGLGDSGSTCDSPTCDQPGDCPGFVDNDLDCDDNDDTVGQLTFYEDVDGDGLGDPGSTELGCTPSPGYVADDTDLCPNDPDNDIDGDGICGDLDVCPNDANNDIDGDGICGDVDACPNDPDNDADGDGVCGDVDACPGFDDNADADGDGTADGCDTCPNDAANDADGDGVCGDVDGCPADAAKDAPGACGCGVADTDTDGDGTPDCNDGCPGDANKTAAGVCGCGVADTDTDGDGTPDCNDSDDGGDGPGPQPTPNPCGACGAGTATMMPLMVLGYFGIRRNRRR
;
A
#
# COMPACT_ATOMS: atom_id res chain seq x y z
N MET A 1 58.44 31.56 12.15
CA MET A 1 59.71 31.13 11.52
C MET A 1 59.55 31.43 10.04
N ALA A 2 60.20 32.49 9.56
CA ALA A 2 61.23 32.46 8.51
C ALA A 2 60.65 32.06 7.12
N SER A 3 60.87 32.74 6.00
CA SER A 3 61.83 33.79 5.63
C SER A 3 61.69 34.01 4.12
N LEU A 4 61.60 35.27 3.67
CA LEU A 4 62.14 35.86 2.41
C LEU A 4 61.65 35.26 1.05
N ASN A 5 61.50 35.98 -0.08
CA ASN A 5 62.19 37.17 -0.56
C ASN A 5 61.49 37.76 -1.81
N ARG A 6 61.34 39.10 -1.83
CA ARG A 6 61.50 40.07 -2.94
C ARG A 6 61.25 39.62 -4.40
N HIS A 7 60.51 40.44 -5.15
CA HIS A 7 61.11 41.34 -6.17
C HIS A 7 60.22 42.57 -6.44
N VAL A 8 60.72 43.73 -6.03
CA VAL A 8 60.30 45.05 -6.49
C VAL A 8 61.28 45.44 -7.59
N ILE A 9 60.81 45.74 -8.80
CA ILE A 9 61.57 46.50 -9.79
C ILE A 9 60.75 47.74 -10.16
N TYR A 10 61.40 48.87 -9.96
CA TYR A 10 60.96 50.22 -10.17
C TYR A 10 61.44 50.71 -11.54
N LEU A 11 60.65 51.64 -12.11
CA LEU A 11 61.09 52.79 -12.89
C LEU A 11 61.47 52.61 -14.38
N GLY A 12 60.70 53.29 -15.23
CA GLY A 12 61.05 53.50 -16.64
C GLY A 12 60.06 54.37 -17.40
N VAL A 13 59.58 55.48 -16.82
CA VAL A 13 58.86 56.52 -17.55
C VAL A 13 59.85 57.20 -18.49
N VAL A 14 59.76 56.90 -19.79
CA VAL A 14 60.43 57.67 -20.83
C VAL A 14 59.45 58.70 -21.36
N LEU A 15 59.67 59.95 -20.92
CA LEU A 15 59.19 61.15 -21.59
C LEU A 15 59.75 61.17 -23.03
N ALA A 16 58.87 61.18 -24.03
CA ALA A 16 59.20 61.64 -25.37
C ALA A 16 58.31 62.86 -25.67
N ALA A 17 58.92 64.04 -25.64
CA ALA A 17 58.28 65.28 -26.00
C ALA A 17 58.32 65.50 -27.52
N ALA A 18 57.17 65.93 -28.03
CA ALA A 18 56.94 66.78 -29.18
C ALA A 18 57.40 66.30 -30.57
N ALA A 19 56.42 65.92 -31.38
CA ALA A 19 56.32 66.46 -32.73
C ALA A 19 54.85 66.82 -33.00
N PHE A 20 54.53 68.11 -32.85
CA PHE A 20 53.37 68.73 -33.48
C PHE A 20 53.60 68.67 -34.99
N PHE A 21 53.23 67.55 -35.60
CA PHE A 21 52.85 67.54 -37.00
C PHE A 21 51.40 68.01 -37.02
N GLY A 22 51.18 69.17 -37.64
CA GLY A 22 49.86 69.56 -38.07
C GLY A 22 49.32 68.47 -38.99
N ILE A 23 48.51 67.59 -38.44
CA ILE A 23 47.60 66.76 -39.21
C ILE A 23 46.59 67.76 -39.75
N SER A 24 46.73 68.13 -41.02
CA SER A 24 45.61 68.66 -41.80
C SER A 24 44.43 67.73 -41.56
N PRO A 25 43.22 68.20 -41.19
CA PRO A 25 42.06 67.32 -41.10
C PRO A 25 41.86 66.72 -42.49
N SER A 26 42.25 65.45 -42.63
CA SER A 26 41.99 64.64 -43.80
C SER A 26 40.64 64.00 -43.58
N ALA A 27 39.83 64.04 -44.65
CA ALA A 27 38.47 63.56 -44.80
C ALA A 27 37.40 64.55 -44.33
N ASN A 28 36.66 65.04 -45.32
CA ASN A 28 35.26 65.43 -45.26
C ASN A 28 34.50 64.57 -44.24
N ALA A 29 34.32 65.06 -43.01
CA ALA A 29 33.49 64.39 -42.02
C ALA A 29 32.04 64.62 -42.46
N GLN A 30 31.44 63.62 -43.09
CA GLN A 30 30.00 63.62 -43.32
C GLN A 30 29.32 63.10 -42.07
N CYS A 31 28.43 63.89 -41.48
CA CYS A 31 27.57 63.48 -40.38
C CYS A 31 26.20 63.12 -40.93
N THR A 32 25.65 62.00 -40.49
CA THR A 32 24.27 61.58 -40.81
C THR A 32 23.39 61.96 -39.62
N TYR A 33 22.28 62.62 -39.92
CA TYR A 33 21.22 62.98 -38.98
C TYR A 33 19.92 62.30 -39.39
N TYR A 34 18.97 62.17 -38.46
CA TYR A 34 17.74 61.39 -38.59
C TYR A 34 16.52 62.28 -38.35
N GLU A 35 15.47 62.17 -39.18
CA GLU A 35 14.29 63.05 -39.12
C GLU A 35 13.58 62.91 -37.77
N ASP A 36 13.17 64.03 -37.18
CA ASP A 36 12.43 64.13 -35.91
C ASP A 36 11.13 64.89 -36.21
N LEU A 37 10.10 64.15 -36.64
CA LEU A 37 8.87 64.71 -37.19
C LEU A 37 7.88 65.16 -36.10
N ASP A 38 7.84 64.47 -34.97
CA ASP A 38 6.98 64.81 -33.84
C ASP A 38 7.62 65.75 -32.80
N GLY A 39 8.95 65.90 -32.83
CA GLY A 39 9.70 66.87 -32.05
C GLY A 39 10.10 66.41 -30.65
N ASP A 40 10.16 65.10 -30.41
CA ASP A 40 10.55 64.51 -29.12
C ASP A 40 12.08 64.45 -28.92
N GLY A 41 12.85 64.63 -30.00
CA GLY A 41 14.31 64.63 -30.01
C GLY A 41 14.96 63.28 -30.33
N LEU A 42 14.17 62.27 -30.69
CA LEU A 42 14.60 61.01 -31.28
C LEU A 42 14.45 61.10 -32.80
N GLY A 43 15.23 60.30 -33.53
CA GLY A 43 15.21 60.37 -35.00
C GLY A 43 14.97 59.02 -35.67
N ASP A 44 14.26 59.04 -36.80
CA ASP A 44 13.93 57.82 -37.56
C ASP A 44 15.14 57.32 -38.36
N SER A 45 15.57 56.08 -38.09
CA SER A 45 16.61 55.38 -38.84
C SER A 45 16.33 55.24 -40.36
N GLY A 46 15.04 55.27 -40.74
CA GLY A 46 14.57 55.20 -42.12
C GLY A 46 14.65 56.53 -42.89
N SER A 47 14.77 57.66 -42.19
CA SER A 47 14.80 59.00 -42.77
C SER A 47 16.07 59.75 -42.40
N THR A 48 17.00 59.89 -43.36
CA THR A 48 18.35 60.42 -43.10
C THR A 48 18.68 61.68 -43.90
N CYS A 49 19.48 62.57 -43.30
CA CYS A 49 20.07 63.74 -43.93
C CYS A 49 21.58 63.80 -43.66
N ASP A 50 22.38 63.79 -44.72
CA ASP A 50 23.84 63.90 -44.63
C ASP A 50 24.31 65.37 -44.69
N SER A 51 25.01 65.84 -43.65
CA SER A 51 25.65 67.16 -43.60
C SER A 51 27.15 67.07 -43.85
N PRO A 52 27.70 67.80 -44.84
CA PRO A 52 29.14 67.86 -45.10
C PRO A 52 29.91 68.77 -44.14
N THR A 53 29.22 69.61 -43.35
CA THR A 53 29.86 70.50 -42.38
C THR A 53 29.63 70.06 -40.94
N CYS A 54 28.77 69.06 -40.71
CA CYS A 54 28.36 68.60 -39.39
C CYS A 54 27.76 69.74 -38.52
N ASP A 55 27.10 70.72 -39.14
CA ASP A 55 26.50 71.86 -38.43
C ASP A 55 24.98 71.70 -38.30
N GLN A 56 24.50 71.24 -37.14
CA GLN A 56 23.07 71.28 -36.77
C GLN A 56 22.65 72.68 -36.29
N PRO A 57 21.49 73.25 -36.73
CA PRO A 57 20.46 72.74 -37.66
C PRO A 57 20.56 73.32 -39.09
N GLY A 58 21.77 73.69 -39.53
CA GLY A 58 21.98 74.47 -40.75
C GLY A 58 21.72 73.69 -42.04
N ASP A 59 22.24 72.47 -42.12
CA ASP A 59 22.15 71.63 -43.32
C ASP A 59 20.96 70.66 -43.28
N CYS A 60 20.50 70.28 -42.08
CA CYS A 60 19.44 69.29 -41.83
C CYS A 60 18.47 69.77 -40.73
N PRO A 61 17.68 70.84 -40.97
CA PRO A 61 16.72 71.32 -39.98
C PRO A 61 15.58 70.31 -39.76
N GLY A 62 15.24 70.02 -38.50
CA GLY A 62 14.25 69.00 -38.14
C GLY A 62 14.81 67.57 -38.09
N PHE A 63 16.13 67.44 -37.94
CA PHE A 63 16.81 66.15 -37.79
C PHE A 63 17.68 66.16 -36.53
N VAL A 64 17.84 65.01 -35.88
CA VAL A 64 18.67 64.78 -34.68
C VAL A 64 19.84 63.84 -34.95
N ASP A 65 20.79 63.73 -34.02
CA ASP A 65 22.03 62.97 -34.17
C ASP A 65 21.96 61.51 -33.66
N ASN A 66 20.75 60.99 -33.50
CA ASN A 66 20.46 59.65 -33.02
C ASN A 66 19.33 59.00 -33.83
N ASP A 67 19.31 57.68 -33.91
CA ASP A 67 18.37 56.86 -34.69
C ASP A 67 17.44 56.04 -33.80
N LEU A 68 16.96 56.66 -32.72
CA LEU A 68 16.29 55.99 -31.62
C LEU A 68 14.74 56.08 -31.69
N ASP A 69 14.20 56.65 -32.76
CA ASP A 69 12.74 56.77 -32.96
C ASP A 69 12.19 55.59 -33.77
N CYS A 70 11.14 54.96 -33.25
CA CYS A 70 10.46 53.84 -33.91
C CYS A 70 9.09 54.21 -34.49
N ASP A 71 8.50 55.35 -34.13
CA ASP A 71 7.30 55.92 -34.74
C ASP A 71 7.34 57.45 -34.71
N ASP A 72 7.86 58.03 -35.80
CA ASP A 72 8.03 59.46 -36.07
C ASP A 72 6.71 60.28 -36.08
N ASN A 73 5.57 59.68 -35.70
CA ASN A 73 4.28 60.34 -35.53
C ASN A 73 3.77 60.33 -34.07
N ASP A 74 4.50 59.74 -33.13
CA ASP A 74 4.11 59.55 -31.74
C ASP A 74 5.28 59.83 -30.79
N ASP A 75 5.27 61.01 -30.17
CA ASP A 75 6.30 61.56 -29.27
C ASP A 75 6.48 60.78 -27.94
N THR A 76 5.83 59.62 -27.84
CA THR A 76 5.94 58.69 -26.71
C THR A 76 6.66 57.40 -27.05
N VAL A 77 7.03 57.17 -28.32
CA VAL A 77 7.59 55.90 -28.84
C VAL A 77 9.04 56.07 -29.31
N GLY A 78 9.98 55.80 -28.40
CA GLY A 78 11.39 55.59 -28.77
C GLY A 78 11.72 54.12 -29.05
N GLN A 79 12.97 53.71 -28.80
CA GLN A 79 13.38 52.31 -28.88
C GLN A 79 12.56 51.40 -27.97
N LEU A 80 12.18 50.25 -28.52
CA LEU A 80 11.49 49.17 -27.82
C LEU A 80 12.51 48.21 -27.21
N THR A 81 12.12 47.54 -26.13
CA THR A 81 12.89 46.45 -25.54
C THR A 81 12.48 45.13 -26.18
N PHE A 82 13.47 44.32 -26.57
CA PHE A 82 13.31 42.93 -26.97
C PHE A 82 14.13 42.04 -26.05
N TYR A 83 13.76 40.76 -25.99
CA TYR A 83 14.25 39.79 -25.02
C TYR A 83 14.81 38.58 -25.78
N GLU A 84 15.96 38.06 -25.36
CA GLU A 84 16.63 36.95 -26.04
C GLU A 84 15.81 35.65 -25.89
N ASP A 85 15.50 35.01 -27.02
CA ASP A 85 14.77 33.75 -27.14
C ASP A 85 15.77 32.68 -27.58
N VAL A 86 16.35 31.99 -26.59
CA VAL A 86 17.50 31.09 -26.79
C VAL A 86 17.07 29.72 -27.29
N ASP A 87 15.93 29.21 -26.83
CA ASP A 87 15.42 27.88 -27.15
C ASP A 87 14.37 27.88 -28.28
N GLY A 88 13.82 29.04 -28.64
CA GLY A 88 12.98 29.24 -29.81
C GLY A 88 11.50 28.96 -29.55
N ASP A 89 11.02 29.06 -28.31
CA ASP A 89 9.62 28.86 -27.95
C ASP A 89 8.73 30.11 -28.21
N GLY A 90 9.36 31.26 -28.45
CA GLY A 90 8.72 32.53 -28.73
C GLY A 90 8.51 33.43 -27.51
N LEU A 91 8.98 33.01 -26.33
CA LEU A 91 9.11 33.80 -25.11
C LEU A 91 10.59 34.23 -24.97
N GLY A 92 10.85 35.40 -24.39
CA GLY A 92 12.21 35.89 -24.22
C GLY A 92 12.56 36.15 -22.76
N ASP A 93 13.84 35.95 -22.42
CA ASP A 93 14.37 36.09 -21.06
C ASP A 93 14.31 37.56 -20.58
N PRO A 94 13.56 37.89 -19.51
CA PRO A 94 13.55 39.22 -18.88
C PRO A 94 14.93 39.73 -18.46
N GLY A 95 15.86 38.82 -18.21
CA GLY A 95 17.24 39.07 -17.82
C GLY A 95 18.19 39.38 -18.98
N SER A 96 17.78 39.09 -20.22
CA SER A 96 18.59 39.30 -21.43
C SER A 96 17.87 40.18 -22.44
N THR A 97 18.22 41.46 -22.48
CA THR A 97 17.49 42.48 -23.26
C THR A 97 18.35 43.19 -24.31
N GLU A 98 17.73 43.55 -25.44
CA GLU A 98 18.26 44.44 -26.47
C GLU A 98 17.26 45.58 -26.76
N LEU A 99 17.77 46.76 -27.12
CA LEU A 99 16.93 47.89 -27.57
C LEU A 99 16.92 48.00 -29.10
N GLY A 100 15.76 48.29 -29.69
CA GLY A 100 15.63 48.56 -31.13
C GLY A 100 14.19 48.83 -31.56
N CYS A 101 13.98 49.04 -32.85
CA CYS A 101 12.62 49.19 -33.41
C CYS A 101 12.03 47.90 -33.97
N THR A 102 12.89 46.92 -34.26
CA THR A 102 12.51 45.58 -34.69
C THR A 102 13.39 44.57 -33.97
N PRO A 103 12.88 43.37 -33.64
CA PRO A 103 13.67 42.36 -32.97
C PRO A 103 14.83 41.89 -33.86
N SER A 104 16.03 41.79 -33.26
CA SER A 104 17.14 41.06 -33.85
C SER A 104 16.80 39.57 -34.00
N PRO A 105 17.43 38.83 -34.93
CA PRO A 105 17.26 37.38 -34.98
C PRO A 105 17.62 36.73 -33.64
N GLY A 106 16.69 35.96 -33.06
CA GLY A 106 16.84 35.36 -31.72
C GLY A 106 16.35 36.25 -30.58
N TYR A 107 15.61 37.32 -30.87
CA TYR A 107 14.95 38.15 -29.87
C TYR A 107 13.44 38.24 -30.16
N VAL A 108 12.63 38.34 -29.11
CA VAL A 108 11.18 38.49 -29.16
C VAL A 108 10.71 39.65 -28.27
N ALA A 109 9.46 40.08 -28.43
CA ALA A 109 8.89 41.18 -27.64
C ALA A 109 8.23 40.72 -26.34
N ASP A 110 7.95 39.42 -26.21
CA ASP A 110 7.33 38.83 -25.03
C ASP A 110 8.41 38.52 -24.00
N ASP A 111 8.21 38.93 -22.75
CA ASP A 111 9.18 38.81 -21.66
C ASP A 111 8.72 37.87 -20.55
N THR A 112 7.92 36.86 -20.89
CA THR A 112 7.39 35.93 -19.90
C THR A 112 8.17 34.64 -19.77
N ASP A 113 9.36 34.55 -20.36
CA ASP A 113 10.21 33.37 -20.28
C ASP A 113 10.90 33.26 -18.91
N LEU A 114 10.47 32.28 -18.12
CA LEU A 114 11.10 31.96 -16.84
C LEU A 114 12.10 30.80 -16.97
N CYS A 115 12.14 30.15 -18.13
CA CYS A 115 12.94 28.97 -18.43
C CYS A 115 13.73 29.14 -19.74
N PRO A 116 14.71 30.05 -19.79
CA PRO A 116 15.34 30.48 -21.06
C PRO A 116 16.19 29.47 -21.80
N ASN A 117 16.21 28.21 -21.36
CA ASN A 117 16.96 27.15 -22.02
C ASN A 117 16.09 25.90 -22.23
N ASP A 118 14.80 25.99 -21.94
CA ASP A 118 13.84 24.91 -22.06
C ASP A 118 12.58 25.36 -22.79
N PRO A 119 12.40 24.92 -24.06
CA PRO A 119 11.25 25.33 -24.85
C PRO A 119 9.92 24.73 -24.35
N ASP A 120 9.97 23.72 -23.49
CA ASP A 120 8.78 23.14 -22.86
C ASP A 120 8.43 23.84 -21.52
N ASN A 121 9.28 24.77 -21.06
CA ASN A 121 9.13 25.55 -19.82
C ASN A 121 8.93 24.67 -18.56
N ASP A 122 8.39 25.27 -17.50
CA ASP A 122 7.87 24.58 -16.31
C ASP A 122 6.50 23.93 -16.65
N ILE A 123 6.56 22.78 -17.32
CA ILE A 123 5.39 22.09 -17.90
C ILE A 123 4.42 21.55 -16.83
N ASP A 124 4.91 21.21 -15.64
CA ASP A 124 4.07 20.70 -14.54
C ASP A 124 3.75 21.75 -13.45
N GLY A 125 4.46 22.88 -13.44
CA GLY A 125 4.17 24.04 -12.60
C GLY A 125 4.79 23.97 -11.20
N ASP A 126 5.89 23.25 -11.01
CA ASP A 126 6.57 23.09 -9.72
C ASP A 126 7.59 24.22 -9.42
N GLY A 127 7.84 25.08 -10.42
CA GLY A 127 8.78 26.19 -10.36
C GLY A 127 10.22 25.83 -10.75
N ILE A 128 10.44 24.65 -11.31
CA ILE A 128 11.69 24.17 -11.89
C ILE A 128 11.48 24.02 -13.40
N CYS A 129 12.43 24.50 -14.19
CA CYS A 129 12.40 24.31 -15.63
C CYS A 129 12.65 22.83 -15.95
N GLY A 130 11.93 22.27 -16.93
CA GLY A 130 12.01 20.85 -17.27
C GLY A 130 13.43 20.36 -17.64
N ASP A 131 14.30 21.24 -18.16
CA ASP A 131 15.71 20.94 -18.43
C ASP A 131 16.57 20.76 -17.17
N LEU A 132 16.13 21.32 -16.04
CA LEU A 132 16.75 21.20 -14.72
C LEU A 132 16.00 20.26 -13.79
N ASP A 133 14.77 19.90 -14.13
CA ASP A 133 13.93 19.01 -13.37
C ASP A 133 14.27 17.54 -13.64
N VAL A 134 14.40 16.76 -12.57
CA VAL A 134 14.58 15.31 -12.65
C VAL A 134 13.26 14.62 -12.96
N CYS A 135 12.15 15.24 -12.60
CA CYS A 135 10.79 14.76 -12.84
C CYS A 135 9.95 15.78 -13.60
N PRO A 136 10.30 16.11 -14.86
CA PRO A 136 9.72 17.24 -15.59
C PRO A 136 8.21 17.18 -15.85
N ASN A 137 7.51 16.12 -15.48
CA ASN A 137 6.06 16.00 -15.71
C ASN A 137 5.29 15.72 -14.42
N ASP A 138 5.97 15.77 -13.27
CA ASP A 138 5.39 15.56 -11.96
C ASP A 138 5.80 16.66 -10.99
N ALA A 139 4.86 17.56 -10.72
CA ALA A 139 5.13 18.68 -9.83
C ALA A 139 5.42 18.28 -8.37
N ASN A 140 5.15 17.03 -7.98
CA ASN A 140 5.53 16.54 -6.65
C ASN A 140 6.89 15.83 -6.63
N ASN A 141 7.53 15.69 -7.80
CA ASN A 141 8.78 15.01 -7.99
C ASN A 141 8.77 13.56 -7.45
N ASP A 142 9.94 12.99 -7.23
CA ASP A 142 10.16 11.76 -6.49
C ASP A 142 9.81 11.97 -4.99
N ILE A 143 8.54 11.74 -4.64
CA ILE A 143 7.95 12.03 -3.31
C ILE A 143 8.61 11.20 -2.20
N ASP A 144 8.95 9.94 -2.49
CA ASP A 144 9.46 8.99 -1.49
C ASP A 144 10.98 8.76 -1.58
N GLY A 145 11.61 9.19 -2.67
CA GLY A 145 13.06 9.18 -2.85
C GLY A 145 13.61 7.86 -3.40
N ASP A 146 12.80 7.06 -4.11
CA ASP A 146 13.20 5.79 -4.70
C ASP A 146 13.92 5.94 -6.06
N GLY A 147 13.90 7.15 -6.61
CA GLY A 147 14.50 7.51 -7.90
C GLY A 147 13.55 7.40 -9.09
N ILE A 148 12.26 7.20 -8.86
CA ILE A 148 11.18 7.16 -9.85
C ILE A 148 10.26 8.36 -9.60
N CYS A 149 9.86 9.05 -10.67
CA CYS A 149 8.94 10.17 -10.55
C CYS A 149 7.53 9.66 -10.25
N GLY A 150 6.79 10.34 -9.38
CA GLY A 150 5.48 9.87 -8.90
C GLY A 150 4.42 9.74 -10.00
N ASP A 151 4.55 10.44 -11.13
CA ASP A 151 3.65 10.29 -12.29
C ASP A 151 3.80 8.94 -13.02
N VAL A 152 5.00 8.34 -12.95
CA VAL A 152 5.30 7.04 -13.57
C VAL A 152 5.48 5.93 -12.55
N ASP A 153 5.58 6.26 -11.27
CA ASP A 153 5.67 5.30 -10.19
C ASP A 153 4.32 4.62 -9.91
N ALA A 154 4.34 3.30 -9.80
CA ALA A 154 3.19 2.52 -9.38
C ALA A 154 2.92 2.68 -7.88
N CYS A 155 3.97 2.99 -7.11
CA CYS A 155 3.94 3.16 -5.66
C CYS A 155 4.51 4.50 -5.20
N PRO A 156 3.93 5.65 -5.60
CA PRO A 156 4.53 6.99 -5.43
C PRO A 156 4.78 7.48 -3.99
N ASN A 157 4.44 6.67 -2.97
CA ASN A 157 4.59 7.03 -1.57
C ASN A 157 5.33 5.96 -0.77
N ASP A 158 5.84 4.92 -1.43
CA ASP A 158 6.57 3.83 -0.81
C ASP A 158 7.91 3.59 -1.51
N PRO A 159 9.03 3.96 -0.88
CA PRO A 159 10.34 3.84 -1.50
C PRO A 159 10.79 2.38 -1.68
N ASP A 160 10.16 1.44 -0.98
CA ASP A 160 10.43 0.00 -1.14
C ASP A 160 9.51 -0.65 -2.20
N ASN A 161 8.58 0.13 -2.80
CA ASN A 161 7.62 -0.30 -3.82
C ASN A 161 6.75 -1.50 -3.38
N ASP A 162 6.11 -2.16 -4.35
CA ASP A 162 5.49 -3.47 -4.21
C ASP A 162 6.58 -4.55 -3.97
N ALA A 163 6.95 -4.72 -2.70
CA ALA A 163 8.11 -5.49 -2.26
C ALA A 163 7.96 -7.01 -2.51
N ASP A 164 6.75 -7.54 -2.54
CA ASP A 164 6.45 -8.96 -2.76
C ASP A 164 5.81 -9.27 -4.12
N GLY A 165 5.42 -8.26 -4.87
CA GLY A 165 4.97 -8.35 -6.24
C GLY A 165 3.50 -8.75 -6.40
N ASP A 166 2.66 -8.46 -5.40
CA ASP A 166 1.24 -8.79 -5.42
C ASP A 166 0.34 -7.71 -6.07
N GLY A 167 0.92 -6.56 -6.41
CA GLY A 167 0.26 -5.42 -7.02
C GLY A 167 -0.27 -4.39 -6.02
N VAL A 168 0.06 -4.51 -4.73
CA VAL A 168 -0.22 -3.57 -3.66
C VAL A 168 1.10 -2.97 -3.18
N CYS A 169 1.14 -1.66 -2.98
CA CYS A 169 2.34 -0.99 -2.49
C CYS A 169 2.52 -1.27 -1.00
N GLY A 170 3.76 -1.46 -0.55
CA GLY A 170 4.07 -1.84 0.83
C GLY A 170 3.56 -0.87 1.91
N ASP A 171 3.37 0.42 1.58
CA ASP A 171 2.76 1.41 2.48
C ASP A 171 1.26 1.17 2.75
N VAL A 172 0.58 0.47 1.84
CA VAL A 172 -0.84 0.10 1.91
C VAL A 172 -1.10 -1.41 1.94
N ASP A 173 -0.04 -2.22 1.89
CA ASP A 173 -0.05 -3.68 1.97
C ASP A 173 -0.52 -4.16 3.35
N ALA A 174 -1.61 -4.94 3.35
CA ALA A 174 -2.21 -5.47 4.56
C ALA A 174 -1.54 -6.77 5.04
N CYS A 175 -0.86 -7.48 4.14
CA CYS A 175 -0.23 -8.76 4.37
C CYS A 175 1.22 -8.83 3.84
N PRO A 176 2.18 -8.13 4.50
CA PRO A 176 3.53 -8.00 3.96
C PRO A 176 4.24 -9.33 3.68
N GLY A 177 4.69 -9.50 2.44
CA GLY A 177 5.40 -10.69 1.96
C GLY A 177 4.50 -11.71 1.25
N PHE A 178 3.21 -11.42 1.09
CA PHE A 178 2.20 -12.31 0.51
C PHE A 178 1.10 -11.52 -0.22
N ASP A 179 0.34 -12.21 -1.07
CA ASP A 179 -0.70 -11.59 -1.90
C ASP A 179 -1.97 -11.21 -1.13
N ASP A 180 -2.25 -9.91 -1.02
CA ASP A 180 -3.43 -9.31 -0.38
C ASP A 180 -4.77 -9.75 -1.01
N ASN A 181 -4.74 -10.18 -2.28
CA ASN A 181 -5.95 -10.62 -3.00
C ASN A 181 -6.23 -12.11 -2.85
N ALA A 182 -5.29 -12.87 -2.26
CA ALA A 182 -5.47 -14.28 -1.98
C ALA A 182 -6.25 -14.43 -0.66
N ASP A 183 -7.53 -14.74 -0.75
CA ASP A 183 -8.40 -15.02 0.40
C ASP A 183 -9.30 -16.21 0.03
N ALA A 184 -8.84 -17.42 0.37
CA ALA A 184 -9.45 -18.66 -0.11
C ALA A 184 -10.76 -19.00 0.60
N ASP A 185 -10.96 -18.56 1.84
CA ASP A 185 -12.19 -18.80 2.60
C ASP A 185 -13.13 -17.58 2.71
N GLY A 186 -12.66 -16.40 2.35
CA GLY A 186 -13.43 -15.16 2.26
C GLY A 186 -13.64 -14.46 3.60
N ASP A 187 -12.76 -14.64 4.58
CA ASP A 187 -12.86 -14.01 5.90
C ASP A 187 -12.33 -12.58 5.97
N GLY A 188 -11.61 -12.15 4.92
CA GLY A 188 -11.02 -10.83 4.79
C GLY A 188 -9.56 -10.74 5.26
N THR A 189 -8.96 -11.84 5.71
CA THR A 189 -7.54 -12.00 5.98
C THR A 189 -6.90 -12.71 4.79
N ALA A 190 -5.82 -12.15 4.24
CA ALA A 190 -5.14 -12.80 3.13
C ALA A 190 -4.49 -14.14 3.57
N ASP A 191 -4.49 -15.14 2.71
CA ASP A 191 -4.02 -16.52 2.94
C ASP A 191 -2.59 -16.57 3.54
N GLY A 192 -1.73 -15.63 3.16
CA GLY A 192 -0.35 -15.54 3.65
C GLY A 192 -0.23 -15.08 5.10
N CYS A 193 -1.22 -14.33 5.57
CA CYS A 193 -1.32 -13.79 6.93
C CYS A 193 -2.40 -14.47 7.76
N ASP A 194 -3.14 -15.39 7.15
CA ASP A 194 -4.13 -16.19 7.82
C ASP A 194 -3.50 -17.44 8.44
N THR A 195 -3.79 -17.65 9.73
CA THR A 195 -3.42 -18.88 10.44
C THR A 195 -4.19 -20.09 9.95
N CYS A 196 -5.41 -19.87 9.44
CA CYS A 196 -6.30 -20.90 8.94
C CYS A 196 -6.86 -20.55 7.55
N PRO A 197 -6.02 -20.55 6.49
CA PRO A 197 -6.36 -20.02 5.15
C PRO A 197 -7.50 -20.74 4.41
N ASN A 198 -8.17 -21.71 5.02
CA ASN A 198 -9.27 -22.45 4.40
C ASN A 198 -10.49 -22.54 5.33
N ASP A 199 -10.47 -21.83 6.46
CA ASP A 199 -11.56 -21.79 7.42
C ASP A 199 -11.82 -20.36 7.91
N ALA A 200 -12.87 -19.75 7.38
CA ALA A 200 -13.25 -18.39 7.74
C ALA A 200 -13.66 -18.19 9.21
N ALA A 201 -13.90 -19.29 9.95
CA ALA A 201 -14.12 -19.23 11.40
C ALA A 201 -12.81 -19.28 12.20
N ASN A 202 -11.69 -19.52 11.53
CA ASN A 202 -10.37 -19.74 12.10
C ASN A 202 -10.39 -20.85 13.17
N ASP A 203 -9.40 -20.83 14.06
CA ASP A 203 -9.39 -21.61 15.29
C ASP A 203 -10.44 -21.09 16.28
N ALA A 204 -11.68 -21.60 16.14
CA ALA A 204 -12.86 -21.09 16.83
C ALA A 204 -12.82 -21.30 18.36
N ASP A 205 -12.07 -22.29 18.85
CA ASP A 205 -11.98 -22.60 20.27
C ASP A 205 -10.59 -22.34 20.89
N GLY A 206 -9.57 -22.08 20.07
CA GLY A 206 -8.26 -21.61 20.47
C GLY A 206 -7.27 -22.73 20.82
N ASP A 207 -7.43 -23.93 20.28
CA ASP A 207 -6.56 -25.08 20.54
C ASP A 207 -5.34 -25.20 19.61
N GLY A 208 -5.30 -24.34 18.58
CA GLY A 208 -4.25 -24.27 17.57
C GLY A 208 -4.51 -25.13 16.33
N VAL A 209 -5.69 -25.73 16.19
CA VAL A 209 -6.14 -26.49 15.03
C VAL A 209 -7.27 -25.72 14.33
N CYS A 210 -7.14 -25.52 13.02
CA CYS A 210 -8.18 -24.85 12.25
C CYS A 210 -9.47 -25.68 12.21
N GLY A 211 -10.62 -25.03 12.32
CA GLY A 211 -11.91 -25.70 12.46
C GLY A 211 -12.31 -26.57 11.26
N ASP A 212 -11.76 -26.32 10.06
CA ASP A 212 -11.94 -27.17 8.88
C ASP A 212 -11.26 -28.54 9.00
N VAL A 213 -10.17 -28.62 9.77
CA VAL A 213 -9.41 -29.86 10.03
C VAL A 213 -9.55 -30.38 11.46
N ASP A 214 -10.17 -29.62 12.35
CA ASP A 214 -10.47 -30.03 13.72
C ASP A 214 -11.65 -31.02 13.76
N GLY A 215 -11.44 -32.18 14.38
CA GLY A 215 -12.49 -33.17 14.61
C GLY A 215 -13.53 -32.74 15.66
N CYS A 216 -13.20 -31.74 16.48
CA CYS A 216 -14.05 -31.15 17.50
C CYS A 216 -13.92 -29.60 17.56
N PRO A 217 -14.38 -28.85 16.53
CA PRO A 217 -14.17 -27.39 16.34
C PRO A 217 -14.71 -26.41 17.41
N ALA A 218 -15.19 -26.92 18.54
CA ALA A 218 -15.77 -26.15 19.63
C ALA A 218 -15.37 -26.69 21.01
N ASP A 219 -14.39 -27.60 21.06
CA ASP A 219 -13.85 -28.20 22.27
C ASP A 219 -12.32 -28.12 22.28
N ALA A 220 -11.80 -27.01 22.78
CA ALA A 220 -10.36 -26.75 22.79
C ALA A 220 -9.49 -27.75 23.58
N ALA A 221 -10.12 -28.70 24.28
CA ALA A 221 -9.41 -29.78 24.96
C ALA A 221 -9.19 -31.01 24.07
N LYS A 222 -9.80 -31.06 22.88
CA LYS A 222 -9.79 -32.22 21.98
C LYS A 222 -9.80 -31.77 20.53
N ASP A 223 -8.83 -32.27 19.76
CA ASP A 223 -8.78 -32.15 18.29
C ASP A 223 -9.48 -33.34 17.57
N ALA A 224 -10.00 -34.28 18.35
CA ALA A 224 -10.68 -35.49 17.86
C ALA A 224 -11.78 -35.96 18.82
N PRO A 225 -12.91 -36.48 18.32
CA PRO A 225 -14.03 -36.90 19.17
C PRO A 225 -13.69 -37.95 20.23
N GLY A 226 -12.73 -38.84 19.97
CA GLY A 226 -12.43 -39.94 20.90
C GLY A 226 -13.63 -40.87 21.15
N ALA A 227 -13.63 -41.57 22.28
CA ALA A 227 -14.66 -42.56 22.64
C ALA A 227 -15.90 -41.92 23.27
N CYS A 228 -15.74 -40.78 23.94
CA CYS A 228 -16.80 -40.01 24.57
C CYS A 228 -17.41 -38.93 23.64
N GLY A 229 -16.86 -38.73 22.45
CA GLY A 229 -17.23 -37.61 21.58
C GLY A 229 -16.58 -36.28 22.03
N CYS A 230 -16.95 -35.19 21.36
CA CYS A 230 -16.51 -33.84 21.70
C CYS A 230 -17.24 -33.32 22.96
N GLY A 231 -16.60 -32.42 23.69
CA GLY A 231 -17.10 -31.77 24.91
C GLY A 231 -17.03 -32.65 26.17
N VAL A 232 -16.54 -33.89 26.04
CA VAL A 232 -16.40 -34.85 27.15
C VAL A 232 -15.03 -35.49 27.08
N ALA A 233 -14.28 -35.38 28.18
CA ALA A 233 -12.95 -36.00 28.29
C ALA A 233 -13.07 -37.53 28.26
N ASP A 234 -12.14 -38.20 27.56
CA ASP A 234 -11.96 -39.65 27.60
C ASP A 234 -11.21 -40.08 28.87
N THR A 235 -11.58 -39.50 30.02
CA THR A 235 -11.00 -39.88 31.31
C THR A 235 -11.46 -41.29 31.66
N ASP A 236 -10.52 -42.11 32.10
CA ASP A 236 -10.74 -43.45 32.64
C ASP A 236 -10.23 -43.40 34.08
N THR A 237 -11.16 -43.19 35.01
CA THR A 237 -10.84 -42.86 36.40
C THR A 237 -10.21 -44.03 37.16
N ASP A 238 -10.58 -45.28 36.82
CA ASP A 238 -10.09 -46.48 37.49
C ASP A 238 -9.09 -47.31 36.66
N GLY A 239 -8.92 -46.98 35.38
CA GLY A 239 -7.90 -47.53 34.50
C GLY A 239 -8.25 -48.89 33.91
N ASP A 240 -9.53 -49.23 33.82
CA ASP A 240 -10.00 -50.52 33.29
C ASP A 240 -10.07 -50.60 31.75
N GLY A 241 -9.87 -49.46 31.09
CA GLY A 241 -9.91 -49.30 29.64
C GLY A 241 -11.25 -48.80 29.10
N THR A 242 -12.26 -48.60 29.95
CA THR A 242 -13.56 -48.01 29.60
C THR A 242 -13.60 -46.58 30.13
N PRO A 243 -13.70 -45.56 29.25
CA PRO A 243 -13.77 -44.19 29.73
C PRO A 243 -15.07 -43.95 30.50
N ASP A 244 -15.02 -43.07 31.51
CA ASP A 244 -16.08 -42.80 32.48
C ASP A 244 -17.45 -42.53 31.83
N CYS A 245 -17.46 -41.91 30.64
CA CYS A 245 -18.68 -41.61 29.88
C CYS A 245 -19.45 -42.85 29.39
N ASN A 246 -18.72 -43.96 29.20
CA ASN A 246 -19.21 -45.23 28.69
C ASN A 246 -19.17 -46.32 29.78
N ASP A 247 -18.77 -45.96 31.01
CA ASP A 247 -18.65 -46.87 32.14
C ASP A 247 -19.84 -46.73 33.12
N GLY A 248 -20.52 -47.84 33.38
CA GLY A 248 -21.58 -47.92 34.38
C GLY A 248 -21.06 -47.92 35.83
N CYS A 249 -19.76 -48.13 36.03
CA CYS A 249 -19.06 -48.12 37.31
C CYS A 249 -17.67 -47.43 37.24
N PRO A 250 -17.59 -46.10 37.01
CA PRO A 250 -16.34 -45.35 36.76
C PRO A 250 -15.25 -45.36 37.87
N GLY A 251 -15.43 -46.13 38.94
CA GLY A 251 -14.48 -46.22 40.05
C GLY A 251 -14.21 -47.66 40.48
N ASP A 252 -14.67 -48.65 39.71
CA ASP A 252 -14.46 -50.08 39.95
C ASP A 252 -13.83 -50.75 38.73
N ALA A 253 -12.49 -50.85 38.74
CA ALA A 253 -11.72 -51.38 37.62
C ALA A 253 -11.97 -52.87 37.27
N ASN A 254 -12.86 -53.55 37.99
CA ASN A 254 -13.28 -54.92 37.68
C ASN A 254 -14.65 -54.99 37.00
N LYS A 255 -15.35 -53.86 36.84
CA LYS A 255 -16.71 -53.81 36.33
C LYS A 255 -16.94 -52.57 35.48
N THR A 256 -17.46 -52.78 34.28
CA THR A 256 -17.96 -51.71 33.41
C THR A 256 -19.48 -51.50 33.50
N ALA A 257 -20.15 -52.30 34.33
CA ALA A 257 -21.58 -52.26 34.57
C ALA A 257 -21.90 -52.68 36.00
N ALA A 258 -22.86 -52.00 36.62
CA ALA A 258 -23.24 -52.22 38.02
C ALA A 258 -23.65 -53.67 38.34
N GLY A 259 -24.18 -54.43 37.38
CA GLY A 259 -24.65 -55.79 37.65
C GLY A 259 -25.77 -55.82 38.71
N VAL A 260 -25.90 -56.95 39.41
CA VAL A 260 -26.95 -57.16 40.43
C VAL A 260 -26.52 -56.61 41.80
N CYS A 261 -25.23 -56.72 42.11
CA CYS A 261 -24.63 -56.26 43.36
C CYS A 261 -24.24 -54.77 43.38
N GLY A 262 -24.38 -54.08 42.25
CA GLY A 262 -23.86 -52.73 42.10
C GLY A 262 -22.35 -52.68 41.81
N CYS A 263 -21.81 -51.47 41.79
CA CYS A 263 -20.37 -51.24 41.63
C CYS A 263 -19.61 -51.54 42.94
N GLY A 264 -18.36 -51.97 42.85
CA GLY A 264 -17.45 -52.23 43.97
C GLY A 264 -17.62 -53.59 44.65
N VAL A 265 -18.58 -54.41 44.22
CA VAL A 265 -18.88 -55.73 44.78
C VAL A 265 -19.08 -56.73 43.67
N ALA A 266 -18.28 -57.80 43.60
CA ALA A 266 -18.38 -58.80 42.53
C ALA A 266 -19.76 -59.49 42.50
N ASP A 267 -20.31 -59.74 41.30
CA ASP A 267 -21.53 -60.56 41.11
C ASP A 267 -21.20 -62.06 41.16
N THR A 268 -20.35 -62.47 42.11
CA THR A 268 -20.01 -63.89 42.28
C THR A 268 -21.22 -64.61 42.89
N ASP A 269 -21.47 -65.82 42.41
CA ASP A 269 -22.45 -66.76 42.95
C ASP A 269 -21.64 -68.00 43.34
N THR A 270 -21.25 -68.03 44.62
CA THR A 270 -20.27 -68.99 45.13
C THR A 270 -20.82 -70.42 45.18
N ASP A 271 -22.12 -70.60 45.42
CA ASP A 271 -22.76 -71.91 45.54
C ASP A 271 -23.56 -72.36 44.29
N GLY A 272 -23.76 -71.43 43.34
CA GLY A 272 -24.34 -71.68 42.03
C GLY A 272 -25.87 -71.81 42.04
N ASP A 273 -26.55 -71.28 43.05
CA ASP A 273 -28.00 -71.36 43.19
C ASP A 273 -28.77 -70.35 42.31
N GLY A 274 -28.06 -69.38 41.72
CA GLY A 274 -28.58 -68.32 40.86
C GLY A 274 -28.76 -66.96 41.57
N THR A 275 -28.45 -66.85 42.85
CA THR A 275 -28.46 -65.61 43.64
C THR A 275 -27.01 -65.14 43.89
N PRO A 276 -26.61 -63.94 43.46
CA PRO A 276 -25.28 -63.43 43.76
C PRO A 276 -25.05 -63.24 45.26
N ASP A 277 -23.84 -63.50 45.74
CA ASP A 277 -23.42 -63.50 47.16
C ASP A 277 -23.88 -62.23 47.92
N CYS A 278 -23.86 -61.06 47.27
CA CYS A 278 -24.29 -59.80 47.88
C CYS A 278 -25.78 -59.74 48.29
N ASN A 279 -26.61 -60.59 47.69
CA ASN A 279 -28.04 -60.72 47.94
C ASN A 279 -28.39 -62.11 48.50
N ASP A 280 -27.38 -62.94 48.75
CA ASP A 280 -27.53 -64.27 49.34
C ASP A 280 -27.14 -64.23 50.81
N SER A 281 -28.04 -64.70 51.67
CA SER A 281 -27.78 -64.78 53.11
C SER A 281 -27.07 -66.08 53.50
N ASP A 282 -26.88 -67.00 52.55
CA ASP A 282 -26.34 -68.35 52.74
C ASP A 282 -25.02 -68.59 51.95
N ASP A 283 -24.29 -67.52 51.60
CA ASP A 283 -23.15 -67.35 50.65
C ASP A 283 -21.85 -68.18 50.83
N GLY A 284 -21.91 -69.33 51.50
CA GLY A 284 -20.73 -70.17 51.75
C GLY A 284 -20.91 -71.22 52.84
N GLY A 285 -22.14 -71.48 53.29
CA GLY A 285 -22.44 -72.54 54.24
C GLY A 285 -22.39 -72.15 55.73
N ASP A 286 -22.43 -70.87 56.07
CA ASP A 286 -22.57 -70.40 57.46
C ASP A 286 -24.00 -69.97 57.85
N GLY A 287 -24.95 -69.98 56.91
CA GLY A 287 -26.40 -69.95 57.17
C GLY A 287 -27.01 -71.36 57.09
N PRO A 288 -28.06 -71.70 57.88
CA PRO A 288 -28.59 -73.06 57.90
C PRO A 288 -29.24 -73.33 56.55
N GLY A 289 -28.46 -73.96 55.64
CA GLY A 289 -28.84 -74.23 54.27
C GLY A 289 -30.27 -74.76 54.14
N PRO A 290 -30.92 -74.55 52.98
CA PRO A 290 -32.35 -74.70 52.80
C PRO A 290 -32.79 -76.00 53.43
N GLN A 291 -33.59 -75.86 54.50
CA GLN A 291 -34.27 -76.98 55.14
C GLN A 291 -34.79 -77.87 54.01
N PRO A 292 -34.39 -79.16 53.94
CA PRO A 292 -34.94 -80.03 52.92
C PRO A 292 -36.43 -80.07 53.18
N THR A 293 -37.19 -79.36 52.35
CA THR A 293 -38.64 -79.48 52.37
C THR A 293 -38.90 -80.95 52.09
N PRO A 294 -39.56 -81.68 53.01
CA PRO A 294 -39.89 -83.06 52.75
C PRO A 294 -40.82 -83.06 51.55
N ASN A 295 -40.31 -83.53 50.43
CA ASN A 295 -41.09 -83.90 49.27
C ASN A 295 -42.13 -84.94 49.71
N PRO A 296 -43.44 -84.71 49.55
CA PRO A 296 -44.38 -85.80 49.37
C PRO A 296 -44.55 -85.98 47.86
N CYS A 297 -43.89 -87.00 47.32
CA CYS A 297 -44.30 -87.63 46.06
C CYS A 297 -45.81 -87.89 46.10
N GLY A 298 -46.55 -87.39 45.09
CA GLY A 298 -47.99 -87.60 45.02
C GLY A 298 -48.65 -87.15 43.72
N ALA A 299 -48.42 -87.92 42.67
CA ALA A 299 -49.29 -88.11 41.49
C ALA A 299 -49.25 -87.12 40.31
N CYS A 300 -48.58 -87.62 39.28
CA CYS A 300 -48.93 -87.62 37.85
C CYS A 300 -50.34 -87.15 37.40
N GLY A 301 -50.36 -86.36 36.32
CA GLY A 301 -51.52 -86.16 35.45
C GLY A 301 -51.14 -85.33 34.21
N ALA A 302 -51.06 -85.99 33.06
CA ALA A 302 -50.48 -85.47 31.81
C ALA A 302 -51.46 -84.67 30.93
N GLY A 303 -50.89 -83.79 30.10
CA GLY A 303 -51.37 -83.41 28.76
C GLY A 303 -52.54 -82.41 28.73
N THR A 304 -52.64 -81.46 27.80
CA THR A 304 -51.97 -81.25 26.52
C THR A 304 -52.13 -79.77 26.10
N ALA A 305 -51.19 -79.31 25.29
CA ALA A 305 -51.14 -78.03 24.59
C ALA A 305 -52.47 -77.50 24.03
N THR A 306 -52.59 -76.17 23.93
CA THR A 306 -53.10 -75.50 22.72
C THR A 306 -52.82 -73.99 22.73
N MET A 307 -52.40 -73.54 21.54
CA MET A 307 -52.23 -72.18 21.01
C MET A 307 -53.11 -71.06 21.58
N MET A 308 -52.59 -69.83 21.57
CA MET A 308 -52.98 -68.78 20.59
C MET A 308 -52.25 -67.44 20.88
N PRO A 309 -51.72 -66.75 19.85
CA PRO A 309 -51.34 -65.34 19.92
C PRO A 309 -52.53 -64.45 19.49
N LEU A 310 -52.62 -63.23 20.01
CA LEU A 310 -53.55 -62.22 19.49
C LEU A 310 -52.89 -60.83 19.46
N MET A 311 -52.56 -60.46 18.22
CA MET A 311 -52.42 -59.11 17.69
C MET A 311 -53.71 -58.28 17.88
N VAL A 312 -53.68 -57.06 17.32
CA VAL A 312 -54.76 -56.09 17.04
C VAL A 312 -54.94 -55.07 18.18
N LEU A 313 -54.81 -53.75 18.02
CA LEU A 313 -55.24 -52.79 16.98
C LEU A 313 -54.22 -51.62 16.89
N GLY A 314 -53.85 -51.05 15.74
CA GLY A 314 -54.70 -50.31 14.78
C GLY A 314 -54.97 -48.88 15.31
N TYR A 315 -54.86 -47.75 14.61
CA TYR A 315 -54.82 -47.44 13.18
C TYR A 315 -54.48 -45.93 13.01
N PHE A 316 -53.81 -45.59 11.91
CA PHE A 316 -53.80 -44.34 11.10
C PHE A 316 -54.39 -43.01 11.62
N GLY A 317 -53.70 -41.91 11.30
CA GLY A 317 -54.29 -40.58 11.21
C GLY A 317 -53.36 -39.46 10.71
N ILE A 318 -53.25 -39.30 9.39
CA ILE A 318 -52.59 -38.21 8.65
C ILE A 318 -53.09 -36.81 9.07
N ARG A 319 -52.23 -35.78 9.15
CA ARG A 319 -52.45 -34.45 8.50
C ARG A 319 -51.27 -33.45 8.56
N ARG A 320 -51.05 -32.88 7.37
CA ARG A 320 -50.23 -31.73 6.94
C ARG A 320 -50.30 -30.46 7.81
N ASN A 321 -49.18 -29.72 7.85
CA ASN A 321 -49.06 -28.28 7.52
C ASN A 321 -47.56 -27.91 7.57
N ARG A 322 -46.86 -27.58 6.47
CA ARG A 322 -46.79 -26.26 5.77
C ARG A 322 -46.89 -25.05 6.70
N ARG A 323 -45.75 -24.35 6.86
CA ARG A 323 -45.52 -22.90 6.70
C ARG A 323 -43.99 -22.71 6.81
N ARG A 324 -43.38 -22.30 5.70
CA ARG A 324 -42.94 -20.92 5.39
C ARG A 324 -41.75 -20.54 6.24
#